data_AF-A0A7C1B839-F1
#
_entry.id   AF-A0A7C1B839-F1
#
_cell.length_a   1.000
_cell.length_b   1.000
_cell.length_c   1.000
_cell.angle_alpha   90.00
_cell.angle_beta   90.00
_cell.angle_gamma   90.00
#
_symmetry.space_group_name_H-M   'P 1'
#
loop_
_entity.id
_entity.type
_entity.pdbx_description
1 polymer ?
#
loop_
_entity_poly.entity_id
_entity_poly.type
_entity_poly.pdbx_seq_one_letter_code
_entity_poly.pdbx_strand_id
1 'polypeptide(L)'
;MEHRSGSRVRKPPSLQRKIGPAILIQDLPVVYPYIMDNVGEGTQAKRRGQAVIVDHLTPPIVAGGLYGDLSLRHERIHRYLSAENTTLKGEYRETITGLYENLTLSEDLG
;
A
#
# COMPACT_ATOMS: atom_id res chain seq x y z
N MET A 1 1.94 -35.45 33.03
CA MET A 1 1.65 -36.40 31.93
C MET A 1 1.18 -35.57 30.75
N GLU A 2 1.95 -35.57 29.66
CA GLU A 2 2.09 -34.47 28.68
C GLU A 2 0.86 -34.13 27.84
N HIS A 3 0.68 -32.82 27.60
CA HIS A 3 -0.22 -32.22 26.62
C HIS A 3 0.26 -32.51 25.19
N ARG A 4 -0.56 -33.16 24.35
CA ARG A 4 -0.27 -33.34 22.92
C ARG A 4 -0.82 -32.18 22.08
N SER A 5 0.13 -31.40 21.58
CA SER A 5 0.01 -30.36 20.56
C SER A 5 -0.73 -30.83 19.30
N GLY A 6 -1.65 -30.00 18.79
CA GLY A 6 -2.40 -30.24 17.57
C GLY A 6 -1.48 -30.31 16.34
N SER A 7 -1.32 -31.52 15.80
CA SER A 7 -0.57 -31.76 14.57
C SER A 7 -1.33 -31.18 13.38
N ARG A 8 -0.83 -30.08 12.82
CA ARG A 8 -1.31 -29.50 11.57
C ARG A 8 -0.92 -30.45 10.43
N VAL A 9 -1.83 -31.36 10.05
CA VAL A 9 -1.62 -32.35 8.99
C VAL A 9 -1.34 -31.63 7.66
N ARG A 10 -0.07 -31.60 7.24
CA ARG A 10 0.30 -31.19 5.88
C ARG A 10 -0.07 -32.32 4.94
N LYS A 11 -0.92 -32.06 3.94
CA LYS A 11 -1.23 -33.07 2.92
C LYS A 11 0.03 -33.40 2.11
N PRO A 12 0.29 -34.69 1.82
CA PRO A 12 1.49 -35.12 1.13
C PRO A 12 1.52 -34.60 -0.32
N PRO A 13 2.71 -34.34 -0.91
CA PRO A 13 2.87 -33.78 -2.25
C PRO A 13 2.13 -34.58 -3.34
N SER A 14 2.07 -35.90 -3.19
CA SER A 14 1.40 -36.81 -4.12
C SER A 14 -0.12 -36.61 -4.23
N LEU A 15 -0.75 -36.09 -3.17
CA LEU A 15 -2.18 -35.84 -3.12
C LEU A 15 -2.55 -34.47 -3.74
N GLN A 16 -1.63 -33.51 -3.74
CA GLN A 16 -1.82 -32.18 -4.33
C GLN A 16 -1.97 -32.24 -5.86
N ARG A 17 -1.31 -33.21 -6.52
CA ARG A 17 -1.44 -33.41 -7.97
C ARG A 17 -2.83 -33.94 -8.40
N LYS A 18 -3.60 -34.50 -7.46
CA LYS A 18 -4.91 -35.12 -7.73
C LYS A 18 -6.11 -34.23 -7.37
N ILE A 19 -5.90 -33.02 -6.84
CA ILE A 19 -6.96 -32.06 -6.48
C ILE A 19 -6.43 -30.61 -6.58
N GLY A 20 -7.25 -29.66 -7.06
CA GLY A 20 -6.89 -28.24 -7.12
C GLY A 20 -6.19 -27.80 -8.42
N PRO A 21 -5.42 -26.68 -8.41
CA PRO A 21 -4.88 -26.04 -9.63
C PRO A 21 -4.02 -26.98 -10.50
N ALA A 22 -3.37 -27.97 -9.90
CA ALA A 22 -2.55 -28.95 -10.60
C ALA A 22 -3.31 -29.76 -11.67
N ILE A 23 -4.63 -29.99 -11.51
CA ILE A 23 -5.45 -30.68 -12.52
C ILE A 23 -5.63 -29.79 -13.77
N LEU A 24 -5.76 -28.48 -13.57
CA LEU A 24 -6.02 -27.50 -14.62
C LEU A 24 -4.73 -27.18 -15.41
N ILE A 25 -3.60 -27.09 -14.71
CA ILE A 25 -2.32 -26.67 -15.26
C ILE A 25 -1.52 -27.84 -15.86
N GLN A 26 -1.62 -29.03 -15.25
CA GLN A 26 -0.91 -30.24 -15.66
C GLN A 26 0.61 -29.98 -15.80
N ASP A 27 1.21 -30.41 -16.92
CA ASP A 27 2.66 -30.30 -17.16
C ASP A 27 3.04 -29.00 -17.90
N LEU A 28 2.12 -28.04 -18.03
CA LEU A 28 2.42 -26.76 -18.68
C LEU A 28 3.34 -25.91 -17.78
N PRO A 29 4.43 -25.33 -18.32
CA PRO A 29 5.26 -24.41 -17.55
C PRO A 29 4.45 -23.16 -17.18
N VAL A 30 4.42 -22.85 -15.87
CA VAL A 30 3.77 -21.65 -15.34
C VAL A 30 4.85 -20.63 -14.98
N VAL A 31 4.97 -19.58 -15.77
CA VAL A 31 5.84 -18.44 -15.48
C VAL A 31 4.98 -17.30 -14.93
N TYR A 32 5.37 -16.76 -13.79
CA TYR A 32 4.61 -15.73 -13.09
C TYR A 32 5.48 -14.49 -12.83
N PRO A 33 5.29 -13.41 -13.61
CA PRO A 33 5.86 -12.10 -13.29
C PRO A 33 5.19 -11.57 -12.03
N TYR A 34 5.97 -11.11 -11.05
CA TYR A 34 5.42 -10.81 -9.74
C TYR A 34 6.12 -9.65 -9.04
N ILE A 35 5.38 -8.86 -8.27
CA ILE A 35 5.92 -7.72 -7.54
C ILE A 35 6.66 -8.19 -6.28
N MET A 36 7.90 -7.76 -6.11
CA MET A 36 8.77 -8.18 -4.99
C MET A 36 8.12 -8.03 -3.61
N ASP A 37 7.29 -7.00 -3.42
CA ASP A 37 6.70 -6.66 -2.13
C ASP A 37 5.53 -7.58 -1.70
N ASN A 38 5.01 -8.43 -2.59
CA ASN A 38 3.83 -9.27 -2.29
C ASN A 38 4.16 -10.76 -2.07
N VAL A 39 5.20 -11.06 -1.29
CA VAL A 39 5.77 -12.44 -1.09
C VAL A 39 4.71 -13.51 -0.75
N GLY A 40 3.59 -13.12 -0.12
CA GLY A 40 2.50 -14.00 0.28
C GLY A 40 1.86 -14.76 -0.87
N GLU A 41 1.40 -14.07 -1.93
CA GLU A 41 0.75 -14.76 -3.06
C GLU A 41 1.77 -15.43 -3.99
N GLY A 42 2.98 -14.88 -4.14
CA GLY A 42 4.07 -15.54 -4.86
C GLY A 42 4.45 -16.90 -4.24
N THR A 43 4.40 -16.99 -2.90
CA THR A 43 4.57 -18.27 -2.19
C THR A 43 3.43 -19.24 -2.47
N GLN A 44 2.18 -18.77 -2.60
CA GLN A 44 1.04 -19.63 -2.97
C GLN A 44 1.15 -20.10 -4.42
N ALA A 45 1.55 -19.23 -5.36
CA ALA A 45 1.77 -19.58 -6.76
C ALA A 45 2.85 -20.68 -6.91
N LYS A 46 3.97 -20.57 -6.19
CA LYS A 46 5.01 -21.62 -6.12
C LYS A 46 4.47 -22.93 -5.54
N ARG A 47 3.76 -22.87 -4.41
CA ARG A 47 3.38 -24.08 -3.64
C ARG A 47 2.13 -24.80 -4.16
N ARG A 48 1.20 -24.10 -4.82
CA ARG A 48 -0.08 -24.66 -5.30
C ARG A 48 -0.20 -24.74 -6.82
N GLY A 49 0.54 -23.90 -7.55
CA GLY A 49 0.53 -23.85 -9.02
C GLY A 49 1.85 -24.25 -9.67
N GLN A 50 2.87 -24.66 -8.87
CA GLN A 50 4.20 -25.03 -9.35
C GLN A 50 4.86 -23.96 -10.24
N ALA A 51 4.55 -22.68 -9.98
CA ALA A 51 5.02 -21.58 -10.80
C ALA A 51 6.50 -21.26 -10.58
N VAL A 52 7.19 -20.91 -11.67
CA VAL A 52 8.47 -20.20 -11.63
C VAL A 52 8.15 -18.71 -11.53
N ILE A 53 8.61 -18.08 -10.45
CA ILE A 53 8.39 -16.66 -10.22
C ILE A 53 9.55 -15.87 -10.80
N VAL A 54 9.22 -14.86 -11.60
CA VAL A 54 10.16 -13.85 -12.12
C VAL A 54 9.80 -12.54 -11.44
N ASP A 55 10.54 -12.20 -10.39
CA ASP A 55 10.23 -11.01 -9.61
C ASP A 55 10.63 -9.73 -10.36
N HIS A 56 9.79 -8.69 -10.24
CA HIS A 56 10.10 -7.33 -10.65
C HIS A 56 10.06 -6.38 -9.46
N LEU A 57 10.82 -5.30 -9.55
CA LEU A 57 10.87 -4.29 -8.50
C LEU A 57 9.52 -3.58 -8.36
N THR A 58 9.19 -3.18 -7.14
CA THR A 58 8.13 -2.20 -6.89
C THR A 58 8.44 -0.90 -7.62
N PRO A 59 7.45 -0.22 -8.23
CA PRO A 59 7.68 1.09 -8.83
C PRO A 59 8.41 2.04 -7.87
N PRO A 60 9.26 2.95 -8.38
CA PRO A 60 9.96 3.90 -7.52
C PRO A 60 8.96 4.77 -6.77
N ILE A 61 9.09 4.82 -5.45
CA ILE A 61 8.30 5.70 -4.60
C ILE A 61 8.91 7.10 -4.68
N VAL A 62 8.08 8.08 -5.01
CA VAL A 62 8.45 9.50 -5.04
C VAL A 62 7.60 10.27 -4.04
N ALA A 63 8.07 11.44 -3.61
CA ALA A 63 7.28 12.31 -2.75
C ALA A 63 5.98 12.72 -3.47
N GLY A 64 4.83 12.56 -2.81
CA GLY A 64 3.53 12.91 -3.38
C GLY A 64 3.33 14.41 -3.65
N GLY A 65 4.19 15.25 -3.05
CA GLY A 65 4.12 16.70 -3.18
C GLY A 65 2.84 17.30 -2.61
N LEU A 66 2.67 18.60 -2.82
CA LEU A 66 1.40 19.29 -2.63
C LEU A 66 0.85 19.68 -4.00
N TYR A 67 -0.47 19.75 -4.13
CA TYR A 67 -1.14 20.19 -5.34
C TYR A 67 -2.43 20.95 -4.98
N GLY A 68 -2.92 21.76 -5.92
CA GLY A 68 -4.16 22.54 -5.75
C GLY A 68 -4.19 23.33 -4.42
N ASP A 69 -5.30 23.20 -3.71
CA ASP A 69 -5.57 23.88 -2.44
C ASP A 69 -4.56 23.55 -1.33
N LEU A 70 -3.94 22.36 -1.34
CA LEU A 70 -2.87 22.02 -0.39
C LEU A 70 -1.62 22.86 -0.63
N SER A 71 -1.27 23.12 -1.91
CA SER A 71 -0.15 24.00 -2.26
C SER A 71 -0.44 25.44 -1.90
N LEU A 72 -1.66 25.91 -2.18
CA LEU A 72 -2.09 27.26 -1.86
C LEU A 72 -2.08 27.48 -0.34
N ARG A 73 -2.61 26.53 0.43
CA ARG A 73 -2.62 26.59 1.90
C ARG A 73 -1.19 26.65 2.46
N HIS A 74 -0.29 25.81 1.93
CA HIS A 74 1.12 25.85 2.29
C HIS A 74 1.76 27.21 2.02
N GLU A 75 1.53 27.79 0.83
CA GLU A 75 2.01 29.14 0.52
C GLU A 75 1.47 30.17 1.53
N ARG A 76 0.16 30.14 1.82
CA ARG A 76 -0.47 31.07 2.75
C ARG A 76 0.09 30.95 4.16
N ILE A 77 0.38 29.73 4.64
CA ILE A 77 1.07 29.52 5.93
C ILE A 77 2.44 30.19 5.91
N HIS A 78 3.23 30.00 4.85
CA HIS A 78 4.53 30.66 4.74
C HIS A 78 4.42 32.18 4.71
N ARG A 79 3.46 32.73 3.96
CA ARG A 79 3.18 34.17 3.93
C ARG A 79 2.77 34.69 5.30
N TYR A 80 1.90 33.99 6.01
CA TYR A 80 1.48 34.31 7.37
C TYR A 80 2.66 34.39 8.34
N LEU A 81 3.58 33.42 8.29
CA LEU A 81 4.76 33.40 9.15
C LEU A 81 5.73 34.54 8.83
N SER A 82 5.90 34.89 7.55
CA SER A 82 6.81 35.95 7.10
C SER A 82 6.25 37.37 7.22
N ALA A 83 4.93 37.54 7.34
CA ALA A 83 4.30 38.84 7.33
C ALA A 83 4.50 39.58 8.67
N GLU A 84 4.93 40.84 8.61
CA GLU A 84 5.03 41.72 9.78
C GLU A 84 3.75 42.53 9.99
N ASN A 85 3.05 42.85 8.90
CA ASN A 85 1.80 43.60 8.94
C ASN A 85 0.66 42.75 9.51
N THR A 86 0.05 43.22 10.60
CA THR A 86 -1.04 42.55 11.32
C THR A 86 -2.29 42.33 10.46
N THR A 87 -2.62 43.26 9.57
CA THR A 87 -3.79 43.16 8.68
C THR A 87 -3.59 42.03 7.67
N LEU A 88 -2.42 41.96 7.03
CA LEU A 88 -2.09 40.89 6.09
C LEU A 88 -2.03 39.52 6.78
N LYS A 89 -1.53 39.48 8.01
CA LYS A 89 -1.60 38.27 8.85
C LYS A 89 -3.04 37.81 9.07
N GLY A 90 -3.97 38.72 9.33
CA GLY A 90 -5.39 38.40 9.46
C GLY A 90 -5.95 37.73 8.21
N GLU A 91 -5.72 38.34 7.04
CA GLU A 91 -6.20 37.82 5.75
C GLU A 91 -5.64 36.43 5.43
N TYR A 92 -4.35 36.21 5.65
CA TYR A 92 -3.75 34.89 5.45
C TYR A 92 -4.33 33.86 6.42
N ARG A 93 -4.57 34.22 7.67
CA ARG A 93 -5.20 33.32 8.65
C ARG A 93 -6.59 32.89 8.20
N GLU A 94 -7.44 33.83 7.78
CA GLU A 94 -8.78 33.52 7.27
C GLU A 94 -8.71 32.55 6.09
N THR A 95 -7.79 32.81 5.15
CA THR A 95 -7.60 31.93 3.99
C THR A 95 -7.12 30.53 4.39
N ILE A 96 -6.19 30.41 5.36
CA ILE A 96 -5.68 29.13 5.84
C ILE A 96 -6.80 28.31 6.51
N THR A 97 -7.64 28.96 7.32
CA THR A 97 -8.78 28.31 7.99
C THR A 97 -9.86 27.92 6.99
N GLY A 98 -10.18 28.78 6.01
CA GLY A 98 -11.13 28.43 4.96
C GLY A 98 -10.68 27.22 4.14
N LEU A 99 -9.40 27.16 3.78
CA LEU A 99 -8.83 25.99 3.09
C LEU A 99 -8.76 24.75 3.98
N TYR A 100 -8.63 24.90 5.30
CA TYR A 100 -8.65 23.79 6.25
C TYR A 100 -9.99 23.06 6.25
N GLU A 101 -11.09 23.81 6.28
CA GLU A 101 -12.44 23.25 6.22
C GLU A 101 -12.75 22.67 4.84
N ASN A 102 -12.39 23.37 3.75
CA ASN A 102 -12.66 22.92 2.39
C ASN A 102 -11.96 21.58 2.05
N LEU A 103 -10.76 21.38 2.59
CA LEU A 103 -9.98 20.16 2.35
C LEU A 103 -10.32 19.02 3.33
N THR A 104 -11.37 19.18 4.15
CA THR A 104 -11.78 18.21 5.19
C THR A 104 -10.65 17.81 6.13
N LEU A 105 -9.63 18.65 6.29
CA LEU A 105 -8.51 18.35 7.19
C LEU A 105 -8.92 18.36 8.66
N SER A 106 -10.06 18.96 8.98
CA SER A 106 -10.68 18.89 10.30
C SER A 106 -10.98 17.45 10.71
N GLU A 107 -11.39 16.60 9.76
CA GLU A 107 -11.64 15.17 10.03
C GLU A 107 -10.34 14.40 10.23
N ASP A 108 -9.30 14.74 9.47
CA ASP A 108 -8.00 14.06 9.51
C ASP A 108 -7.15 14.44 10.74
N LEU A 109 -7.26 15.69 11.22
CA LEU A 109 -6.36 16.26 12.22
C LEU A 109 -6.96 16.41 13.63
N GLY A 110 -8.30 16.34 13.77
CA GLY A 110 -8.98 16.33 15.08
C GLY A 110 -9.19 17.71 15.71
#